data_AF-A0A371IB64-F1
#
_entry.id   AF-A0A371IB64-F1
#
_cell.length_a   1.000
_cell.length_b   1.000
_cell.length_c   1.000
_cell.angle_alpha   90.00
_cell.angle_beta   90.00
_cell.angle_gamma   90.00
#
_symmetry.space_group_name_H-M   'P 1'
#
loop_
_entity.id
_entity.type
_entity.pdbx_description
1 polymer ?
#
loop_
_entity_poly.entity_id
_entity_poly.type
_entity_poly.pdbx_seq_one_letter_code
_entity_poly.pdbx_strand_id
1 'polypeptide(L)'
;MNTLQHMSMVATTYQTTHDCSEKTIVNILVAGFSGQLKGWWDNYFTNDEKTSIYNTIKTDFDGKVIINEDKEEIPDAVNTLIFTIAQHFIGDPSLWKDRSTELLSNLKSVGDKVRDKICSQSANGDIPYDNLSYEQLISYIQKVALKICKDDKIQRQLAKKKAKNKRDLGSFYEQFGLPTYSK
;
A
#
# COMPACT_ATOMS: atom_id res chain seq x y z
N MET A 1 -10.95 5.91 2.94
CA MET A 1 -9.80 5.05 3.28
C MET A 1 -10.38 3.67 3.55
N ASN A 2 -9.85 2.61 2.93
CA ASN A 2 -10.39 1.25 3.10
C ASN A 2 -10.03 0.74 4.52
N THR A 3 -10.93 0.02 5.19
CA THR A 3 -10.73 -0.55 6.54
C THR A 3 -9.41 -1.30 6.69
N LEU A 4 -9.00 -2.07 5.68
CA LEU A 4 -7.71 -2.77 5.70
C LEU A 4 -6.51 -1.81 5.61
N GLN A 5 -6.61 -0.74 4.83
CA GLN A 5 -5.56 0.29 4.78
C GLN A 5 -5.38 0.99 6.13
N HIS A 6 -6.48 1.20 6.85
CA HIS A 6 -6.43 1.74 8.20
C HIS A 6 -5.76 0.76 9.18
N MET A 7 -6.08 -0.53 9.11
CA MET A 7 -5.42 -1.57 9.91
C MET A 7 -3.91 -1.65 9.63
N SER A 8 -3.50 -1.65 8.35
CA SER A 8 -2.09 -1.63 7.97
C SER A 8 -1.38 -0.39 8.52
N MET A 9 -2.00 0.79 8.40
CA MET A 9 -1.44 2.05 8.92
C MET A 9 -1.27 2.01 10.44
N VAL A 10 -2.29 1.55 11.17
CA VAL A 10 -2.25 1.40 12.64
C VAL A 10 -1.14 0.44 13.05
N ALA A 11 -1.05 -0.73 12.40
CA ALA A 11 -0.03 -1.72 12.69
C ALA A 11 1.39 -1.17 12.49
N THR A 12 1.66 -0.56 11.32
CA THR A 12 2.96 0.06 11.03
C THR A 12 3.30 1.14 12.05
N THR A 13 2.33 1.94 12.48
CA THR A 13 2.54 2.97 13.49
C THR A 13 2.98 2.34 14.81
N TYR A 14 2.24 1.36 15.34
CA TYR A 14 2.60 0.70 16.61
C TYR A 14 3.95 -0.02 16.55
N GLN A 15 4.28 -0.64 15.42
CA GLN A 15 5.56 -1.30 15.22
C GLN A 15 6.73 -0.30 15.20
N THR A 16 6.56 0.86 14.55
CA THR A 16 7.66 1.83 14.36
C THR A 16 7.81 2.84 15.49
N THR A 17 6.74 3.14 16.23
CA THR A 17 6.74 4.20 17.26
C THR A 17 6.74 3.65 18.69
N HIS A 18 6.28 2.42 18.90
CA HIS A 18 6.13 1.82 20.23
C HIS A 18 6.86 0.49 20.40
N ASP A 19 7.64 0.06 19.39
CA ASP A 19 8.38 -1.21 19.38
C ASP A 19 7.52 -2.41 19.84
N CYS A 20 6.24 -2.39 19.45
CA CYS A 20 5.26 -3.37 19.91
C CYS A 20 5.45 -4.70 19.17
N SER A 21 5.38 -5.81 19.91
CA SER A 21 5.37 -7.14 19.30
C SER A 21 4.13 -7.33 18.43
N GLU A 22 4.26 -8.12 17.35
CA GLU A 22 3.15 -8.38 16.43
C GLU A 22 1.92 -8.95 17.13
N LYS A 23 2.10 -9.83 18.13
CA LYS A 23 1.00 -10.35 18.95
C LYS A 23 0.21 -9.24 19.66
N THR A 24 0.91 -8.24 20.18
CA THR A 24 0.29 -7.07 20.83
C THR A 24 -0.48 -6.23 19.82
N ILE A 25 0.10 -6.03 18.62
CA ILE A 25 -0.55 -5.30 17.54
C ILE A 25 -1.81 -6.03 17.06
N VAL A 26 -1.77 -7.36 16.90
CA VAL A 26 -2.94 -8.18 16.57
C VAL A 26 -4.03 -8.03 17.63
N ASN A 27 -3.68 -8.07 18.92
CA ASN A 27 -4.66 -7.84 20.00
C ASN A 27 -5.31 -6.45 19.91
N ILE A 28 -4.53 -5.40 19.63
CA ILE A 28 -5.03 -4.03 19.46
C ILE A 28 -6.00 -3.96 18.26
N LEU A 29 -5.64 -4.57 17.13
CA LEU A 29 -6.49 -4.60 15.94
C LEU A 29 -7.80 -5.36 16.20
N VAL A 30 -7.72 -6.53 16.82
CA VAL A 30 -8.89 -7.37 17.18
C VAL A 30 -9.81 -6.66 18.15
N ALA A 31 -9.26 -5.95 19.15
CA ALA A 31 -10.06 -5.15 20.08
C ALA A 31 -10.83 -4.02 19.37
N GLY A 32 -10.32 -3.53 18.24
CA GLY A 32 -10.99 -2.55 17.38
C GLY A 32 -12.03 -3.14 16.43
N PHE A 33 -12.20 -4.45 16.37
CA PHE A 33 -13.20 -5.06 15.48
C PHE A 33 -14.62 -4.74 15.94
N SER A 34 -15.50 -4.48 14.97
CA SER A 34 -16.91 -4.21 15.22
C SER A 34 -17.78 -4.75 14.07
N GLY A 35 -19.10 -4.83 14.29
CA GLY A 35 -20.06 -5.27 13.27
C GLY A 35 -19.78 -6.66 12.71
N GLN A 36 -19.86 -6.81 11.38
CA GLN A 36 -19.64 -8.09 10.68
C GLN A 36 -18.25 -8.66 10.90
N LEU A 37 -17.22 -7.81 11.02
CA LEU A 37 -15.85 -8.26 11.25
C LEU A 37 -15.69 -8.89 12.65
N LYS A 38 -16.32 -8.29 13.66
CA LYS A 38 -16.35 -8.85 15.02
C LYS A 38 -17.16 -10.15 15.06
N GLY A 39 -18.34 -10.16 14.44
CA GLY A 39 -19.17 -11.36 14.36
C GLY A 39 -18.47 -12.53 13.67
N TRP A 40 -17.72 -12.25 12.61
CA TRP A 40 -16.88 -13.24 11.92
C TRP A 40 -15.74 -13.75 12.82
N TRP A 41 -14.95 -12.84 13.41
CA TRP A 41 -13.83 -13.22 14.27
C TRP A 41 -14.28 -14.03 15.50
N ASP A 42 -15.37 -13.63 16.15
CA ASP A 42 -15.82 -14.27 17.40
C ASP A 42 -16.49 -15.62 17.15
N ASN A 43 -17.25 -15.77 16.06
CA ASN A 43 -18.14 -16.94 15.87
C ASN A 43 -17.66 -17.95 14.80
N TYR A 44 -16.81 -17.54 13.85
CA TYR A 44 -16.39 -18.41 12.75
C TYR A 44 -14.96 -18.92 12.89
N PHE A 45 -14.11 -18.25 13.65
CA PHE A 45 -12.76 -18.72 13.96
C PHE A 45 -12.76 -19.55 15.24
N THR A 46 -12.27 -20.79 15.13
CA THR A 46 -11.91 -21.61 16.28
C THR A 46 -10.70 -21.01 17.03
N ASN A 47 -10.52 -21.38 18.30
CA ASN A 47 -9.37 -20.92 19.07
C ASN A 47 -8.04 -21.41 18.46
N ASP A 48 -8.03 -22.57 17.81
CA ASP A 48 -6.85 -23.13 17.16
C ASP A 48 -6.47 -22.32 15.91
N GLU A 49 -7.46 -21.94 15.08
CA GLU A 49 -7.23 -21.07 13.92
C GLU A 49 -6.75 -19.68 14.35
N LYS A 50 -7.32 -19.11 15.42
CA LYS A 50 -6.82 -17.84 15.99
C LYS A 50 -5.37 -17.99 16.42
N THR A 51 -5.05 -19.06 17.13
CA THR A 51 -3.69 -19.34 17.62
C THR A 51 -2.70 -19.52 16.47
N SER A 52 -3.12 -20.13 15.37
CA SER A 52 -2.32 -20.22 14.14
C SER A 52 -1.97 -18.85 13.59
N ILE A 53 -2.93 -17.92 13.52
CA ILE A 53 -2.68 -16.53 13.10
C ILE A 53 -1.65 -15.85 14.03
N TYR A 54 -1.82 -15.96 15.35
CA TYR A 54 -0.90 -15.33 16.32
C TYR A 54 0.53 -15.85 16.28
N ASN A 55 0.73 -17.10 15.86
CA ASN A 55 2.03 -17.76 15.80
C ASN A 55 2.57 -17.88 14.38
N THR A 56 1.97 -17.21 13.41
CA THR A 56 2.44 -17.26 12.03
C THR A 56 3.81 -16.58 11.91
N ILE A 57 4.71 -17.26 11.21
CA ILE A 57 6.06 -16.80 10.89
C ILE A 57 6.19 -16.56 9.40
N LYS A 58 7.10 -15.68 9.03
CA LYS A 58 7.30 -15.26 7.66
C LYS A 58 7.98 -16.39 6.86
N THR A 59 7.43 -16.72 5.69
CA THR A 59 8.00 -17.70 4.78
C THR A 59 8.27 -17.10 3.40
N ASP A 60 9.21 -17.69 2.65
CA ASP A 60 9.44 -17.37 1.24
C ASP A 60 8.43 -18.07 0.32
N PHE A 61 8.63 -17.95 -0.99
CA PHE A 61 7.76 -18.53 -2.02
C PHE A 61 7.82 -20.06 -2.07
N ASP A 62 8.90 -20.66 -1.58
CA ASP A 62 9.09 -22.10 -1.51
C ASP A 62 8.60 -22.67 -0.16
N GLY A 63 8.01 -21.81 0.70
CA GLY A 63 7.51 -22.18 2.02
C GLY A 63 8.61 -22.31 3.08
N LYS A 64 9.83 -21.84 2.80
CA LYS A 64 10.93 -21.87 3.76
C LYS A 64 10.84 -20.69 4.71
N VAL A 65 11.09 -20.94 6.00
CA VAL A 65 11.08 -19.91 7.03
C VAL A 65 12.16 -18.86 6.78
N ILE A 66 11.77 -17.58 6.84
CA ILE A 66 12.66 -16.43 6.75
C ILE A 66 13.09 -16.05 8.17
N ILE A 67 14.40 -16.02 8.39
CA ILE A 67 15.04 -15.64 9.65
C ILE A 67 15.77 -14.30 9.50
N ASN A 68 15.87 -13.53 10.58
CA ASN A 68 16.60 -12.26 10.62
C ASN A 68 18.13 -12.48 10.77
N GLU A 69 18.89 -11.39 10.89
CA GLU A 69 20.35 -11.42 11.08
C GLU A 69 20.78 -12.14 12.37
N ASP A 70 19.92 -12.12 13.39
CA ASP A 70 20.11 -12.78 14.68
C ASP A 70 19.70 -14.28 14.66
N LYS A 71 19.32 -14.82 13.50
CA LYS A 71 18.81 -16.19 13.29
C LYS A 71 17.48 -16.48 13.98
N GLU A 72 16.71 -15.46 14.30
CA GLU A 72 15.37 -15.57 14.84
C GLU A 72 14.32 -15.58 13.74
N GLU A 73 13.24 -16.35 13.94
CA GLU A 73 12.10 -16.38 13.04
C GLU A 73 11.37 -15.03 13.07
N ILE A 74 11.08 -14.50 11.89
CA ILE A 74 10.37 -13.21 11.79
C ILE A 74 8.87 -13.47 11.94
N PRO A 75 8.18 -12.87 12.92
CA PRO A 75 6.72 -12.96 13.02
C PRO A 75 6.03 -12.36 11.80
N ASP A 76 4.88 -12.93 11.41
CA ASP A 76 4.05 -12.43 10.31
C ASP A 76 2.54 -12.47 10.64
N ALA A 77 2.22 -12.44 11.93
CA ALA A 77 0.87 -12.53 12.48
C ALA A 77 -0.02 -11.36 12.02
N VAL A 78 0.53 -10.14 11.95
CA VAL A 78 -0.24 -8.96 11.51
C VAL A 78 -0.63 -9.09 10.04
N ASN A 79 0.32 -9.44 9.18
CA ASN A 79 0.06 -9.60 7.75
C ASN A 79 -0.90 -10.76 7.49
N THR A 80 -0.75 -11.85 8.23
CA THR A 80 -1.64 -13.00 8.18
C THR A 80 -3.06 -12.61 8.55
N LEU A 81 -3.27 -11.89 9.66
CA LEU A 81 -4.59 -11.40 10.04
C LEU A 81 -5.23 -10.53 8.94
N ILE A 82 -4.47 -9.57 8.40
CA ILE A 82 -4.95 -8.68 7.33
C ILE A 82 -5.30 -9.48 6.07
N PHE A 83 -4.47 -10.47 5.72
CA PHE A 83 -4.68 -11.36 4.59
C PHE A 83 -5.94 -12.20 4.75
N THR A 84 -6.13 -12.83 5.91
CA THR A 84 -7.30 -13.65 6.20
C THR A 84 -8.60 -12.84 6.15
N ILE A 85 -8.59 -11.60 6.65
CA ILE A 85 -9.74 -10.68 6.52
C ILE A 85 -9.98 -10.35 5.04
N ALA A 86 -8.93 -10.03 4.29
CA ALA A 86 -9.06 -9.73 2.86
C ALA A 86 -9.63 -10.94 2.09
N GLN A 87 -9.13 -12.14 2.34
CA GLN A 87 -9.63 -13.36 1.71
C GLN A 87 -11.12 -13.57 1.97
N HIS A 88 -11.56 -13.41 3.22
CA HIS A 88 -12.94 -13.65 3.59
C HIS A 88 -13.91 -12.60 3.03
N PHE A 89 -13.57 -11.31 3.13
CA PHE A 89 -14.48 -10.22 2.81
C PHE A 89 -14.34 -9.66 1.39
N ILE A 90 -13.18 -9.83 0.75
CA ILE A 90 -12.90 -9.30 -0.60
C ILE A 90 -12.84 -10.43 -1.63
N GLY A 91 -12.51 -11.66 -1.22
CA GLY A 91 -12.32 -12.79 -2.13
C GLY A 91 -10.85 -12.94 -2.52
N ASP A 92 -10.55 -13.01 -3.82
CA ASP A 92 -9.22 -13.38 -4.31
C ASP A 92 -8.10 -12.51 -3.70
N PRO A 93 -7.18 -13.12 -2.90
CA PRO A 93 -6.10 -12.40 -2.27
C PRO A 93 -5.07 -11.79 -3.24
N SER A 94 -5.00 -12.24 -4.51
CA SER A 94 -4.13 -11.62 -5.51
C SER A 94 -4.45 -10.13 -5.71
N LEU A 95 -5.75 -9.78 -5.64
CA LEU A 95 -6.26 -8.43 -5.90
C LEU A 95 -5.86 -7.40 -4.84
N TRP A 96 -5.58 -7.82 -3.60
CA TRP A 96 -5.08 -6.90 -2.57
C TRP A 96 -3.56 -6.78 -2.63
N LYS A 97 -2.86 -7.88 -2.93
CA LYS A 97 -1.40 -7.90 -3.09
C LYS A 97 -0.98 -6.96 -4.21
N ASP A 98 -1.65 -7.02 -5.35
CA ASP A 98 -1.40 -6.13 -6.49
C ASP A 98 -1.69 -4.66 -6.15
N ARG A 99 -2.77 -4.38 -5.40
CA ARG A 99 -3.07 -3.02 -4.94
C ARG A 99 -2.06 -2.50 -3.92
N SER A 100 -1.53 -3.38 -3.06
CA SER A 100 -0.52 -3.03 -2.06
C SER A 100 0.83 -2.75 -2.71
N THR A 101 1.27 -3.60 -3.65
CA THR A 101 2.50 -3.37 -4.44
C THR A 101 2.37 -2.13 -5.32
N GLU A 102 1.20 -1.86 -5.90
CA GLU A 102 0.92 -0.63 -6.62
C GLU A 102 0.99 0.59 -5.69
N LEU A 103 0.42 0.53 -4.49
CA LEU A 103 0.50 1.61 -3.50
C LEU A 103 1.95 1.88 -3.05
N LEU A 104 2.71 0.83 -2.75
CA LEU A 104 4.11 0.94 -2.32
C LEU A 104 5.02 1.47 -3.44
N SER A 105 4.85 0.98 -4.67
CA SER A 105 5.58 1.50 -5.84
C SER A 105 5.21 2.95 -6.13
N ASN A 106 3.93 3.32 -6.00
CA ASN A 106 3.49 4.70 -6.10
C ASN A 106 4.12 5.57 -5.00
N LEU A 107 4.16 5.13 -3.74
CA LEU A 107 4.75 5.88 -2.63
C LEU A 107 6.27 6.08 -2.81
N LYS A 108 6.99 5.02 -3.21
CA LYS A 108 8.42 5.10 -3.53
C LYS A 108 8.66 6.10 -4.67
N SER A 109 7.88 5.99 -5.74
CA SER A 109 7.93 6.93 -6.87
C SER A 109 7.64 8.37 -6.45
N VAL A 110 6.70 8.59 -5.54
CA VAL A 110 6.43 9.94 -5.01
C VAL A 110 7.61 10.45 -4.19
N GLY A 111 8.19 9.62 -3.32
CA GLY A 111 9.39 9.98 -2.56
C GLY A 111 10.57 10.35 -3.47
N ASP A 112 10.82 9.56 -4.51
CA ASP A 112 11.87 9.81 -5.50
C ASP A 112 11.58 11.09 -6.30
N LYS A 113 10.35 11.28 -6.78
CA LYS A 113 9.94 12.51 -7.50
C LYS A 113 10.05 13.76 -6.62
N VAL A 114 9.73 13.65 -5.33
CA VAL A 114 9.87 14.76 -4.37
C VAL A 114 11.35 15.09 -4.20
N ARG A 115 12.20 14.08 -4.00
CA ARG A 115 13.66 14.23 -3.90
C ARG A 115 14.23 14.90 -5.15
N ASP A 116 13.93 14.36 -6.33
CA ASP A 116 14.38 14.90 -7.62
C ASP A 116 13.94 16.35 -7.80
N LYS A 117 12.69 16.67 -7.41
CA LYS A 117 12.18 18.02 -7.54
C LYS A 117 12.90 19.00 -6.61
N ILE A 118 13.17 18.59 -5.37
CA ILE A 118 13.92 19.39 -4.40
C ILE A 118 15.36 19.60 -4.90
N CYS A 119 16.03 18.53 -5.34
CA CYS A 119 17.39 18.58 -5.91
C CYS A 119 17.46 19.49 -7.15
N SER A 120 16.48 19.42 -8.06
CA SER A 120 16.43 20.26 -9.27
C SER A 120 16.21 21.76 -8.99
N GLN A 121 15.74 22.11 -7.80
CA GLN A 121 15.50 23.49 -7.37
C GLN A 121 16.64 24.03 -6.50
N SER A 122 17.58 23.18 -6.09
CA SER A 122 18.76 23.54 -5.32
C SER A 122 19.91 23.92 -6.25
N ALA A 123 20.63 25.00 -5.92
CA ALA A 123 21.79 25.44 -6.71
C ALA A 123 22.93 24.40 -6.71
N ASN A 124 23.01 23.57 -5.67
CA ASN A 124 24.07 22.58 -5.50
C ASN A 124 23.62 21.16 -5.87
N GLY A 125 22.38 20.96 -6.33
CA GLY A 125 21.83 19.64 -6.65
C GLY A 125 21.47 18.78 -5.43
N ASP A 126 21.80 19.21 -4.22
CA ASP A 126 21.54 18.49 -2.97
C ASP A 126 20.49 19.19 -2.09
N ILE A 127 19.89 18.43 -1.18
CA ILE A 127 18.95 18.94 -0.18
C ILE A 127 19.76 19.70 0.89
N PRO A 128 19.58 21.03 1.05
CA PRO A 128 20.42 21.84 1.95
C PRO A 128 19.94 21.72 3.39
N TYR A 129 20.25 20.59 4.04
CA TYR A 129 19.85 20.31 5.42
C TYR A 129 20.40 21.34 6.42
N ASP A 130 21.60 21.87 6.18
CA ASP A 130 22.29 22.81 7.10
C ASP A 130 21.64 24.20 7.16
N ASN A 131 20.85 24.56 6.14
CA ASN A 131 20.27 25.91 6.00
C ASN A 131 18.74 25.93 6.23
N LEU A 132 18.13 24.79 6.59
CA LEU A 132 16.69 24.65 6.77
C LEU A 132 16.38 24.14 8.17
N SER A 133 15.47 24.83 8.88
CA SER A 133 14.87 24.23 10.07
C SER A 133 14.02 23.01 9.70
N TYR A 134 13.85 22.10 10.66
CA TYR A 134 13.01 20.92 10.49
C TYR A 134 11.57 21.27 10.04
N GLU A 135 11.00 22.35 10.58
CA GLU A 135 9.65 22.80 10.21
C GLU A 135 9.58 23.32 8.77
N GLN A 136 10.59 24.07 8.32
CA GLN A 136 10.68 24.54 6.94
C GLN A 136 10.85 23.37 5.96
N LEU A 137 11.65 22.38 6.33
CA LEU A 137 11.86 21.18 5.53
C LEU A 137 10.55 20.38 5.37
N ILE A 138 9.82 20.15 6.47
CA ILE A 138 8.51 19.46 6.42
C ILE A 138 7.53 20.23 5.55
N SER A 139 7.38 21.54 5.78
CA SER A 139 6.47 22.40 5.02
C SER A 139 6.78 22.35 3.52
N TYR A 140 8.06 22.38 3.17
CA TYR A 140 8.52 22.32 1.80
C TYR A 140 8.24 20.96 1.14
N ILE A 141 8.58 19.86 1.80
CA ILE A 141 8.31 18.49 1.34
C ILE A 141 6.80 18.30 1.12
N GLN A 142 5.97 18.72 2.07
CA GLN A 142 4.51 18.61 1.97
C GLN A 142 3.98 19.41 0.77
N LYS A 143 4.46 20.64 0.57
CA LYS A 143 4.07 21.49 -0.57
C LYS A 143 4.42 20.86 -1.92
N VAL A 144 5.63 20.30 -2.04
CA VAL A 144 6.12 19.64 -3.25
C VAL A 144 5.34 18.36 -3.52
N ALA A 145 5.13 17.52 -2.49
CA ALA A 145 4.39 16.26 -2.59
C ALA A 145 2.93 16.48 -3.01
N LEU A 146 2.25 17.46 -2.41
CA LEU A 146 0.87 17.81 -2.77
C LEU A 146 0.74 18.26 -4.22
N LYS A 147 1.72 19.04 -4.73
CA LYS A 147 1.75 19.47 -6.12
C LYS A 147 1.91 18.27 -7.07
N ILE A 148 2.88 17.40 -6.81
CA ILE A 148 3.13 16.18 -7.61
C ILE A 148 1.89 15.28 -7.62
N CYS A 149 1.24 15.08 -6.48
CA CYS A 149 0.04 14.24 -6.38
C CYS A 149 -1.13 14.79 -7.21
N LYS A 150 -1.33 16.11 -7.19
CA LYS A 150 -2.35 16.77 -8.02
C LYS A 150 -2.04 16.60 -9.51
N ASP A 151 -0.80 16.82 -9.91
CA ASP A 151 -0.37 16.67 -11.30
C ASP A 151 -0.53 15.23 -11.78
N ASP A 152 -0.10 14.23 -10.99
CA ASP A 152 -0.23 12.80 -11.31
C ASP A 152 -1.70 12.38 -11.47
N LYS A 153 -2.59 12.88 -10.59
CA LYS A 153 -4.04 12.65 -10.68
C LYS A 153 -4.63 13.18 -11.99
N ILE A 154 -4.22 14.37 -12.42
CA ILE A 154 -4.65 14.98 -13.68
C ILE A 154 -4.14 14.15 -14.87
N GLN A 155 -2.86 13.76 -14.85
CA GLN A 155 -2.26 12.95 -15.92
C GLN A 155 -2.95 11.59 -16.07
N ARG A 156 -3.28 10.90 -14.97
CA ARG A 156 -4.04 9.64 -15.01
C ARG A 156 -5.43 9.82 -15.62
N GLN A 157 -6.13 10.91 -15.32
CA GLN A 157 -7.43 11.19 -15.93
C GLN A 157 -7.31 11.45 -17.44
N LEU A 158 -6.29 12.21 -17.86
CA LEU A 158 -6.02 12.47 -19.27
C LEU A 158 -5.68 11.19 -20.03
N ALA A 159 -4.86 10.31 -19.44
CA ALA A 159 -4.54 8.99 -20.01
C ALA A 159 -5.78 8.11 -20.18
N LYS A 160 -6.67 8.05 -19.17
CA LYS A 160 -7.95 7.32 -19.26
C LYS A 160 -8.85 7.87 -20.36
N LYS A 161 -8.95 9.20 -20.50
CA LYS A 161 -9.73 9.83 -21.57
C LYS A 161 -9.16 9.54 -22.95
N LYS A 162 -7.83 9.59 -23.12
CA LYS A 162 -7.15 9.23 -24.37
C LYS A 162 -7.38 7.76 -24.76
N ALA A 163 -7.30 6.85 -23.81
CA ALA A 163 -7.57 5.42 -24.03
C ALA A 163 -9.04 5.16 -24.41
N LYS A 164 -9.98 5.86 -23.77
CA LYS A 164 -11.39 5.79 -24.13
C LYS A 164 -11.64 6.31 -25.55
N ASN A 165 -11.15 7.51 -25.88
CA ASN A 165 -11.26 8.06 -27.23
C ASN A 165 -10.68 7.13 -28.30
N LYS A 166 -9.55 6.46 -28.03
CA LYS A 166 -8.96 5.48 -28.96
C LYS A 166 -9.88 4.27 -29.19
N ARG A 167 -10.53 3.77 -28.13
CA ARG A 167 -11.51 2.66 -28.24
C ARG A 167 -12.76 3.08 -29.00
N ASP A 168 -13.33 4.22 -28.65
CA ASP A 168 -14.56 4.74 -29.28
C ASP A 168 -14.33 4.98 -30.79
N LEU A 169 -13.16 5.51 -31.15
CA LEU A 169 -12.77 5.70 -32.55
C LEU A 169 -12.57 4.35 -33.27
N GLY A 170 -11.96 3.37 -32.61
CA GLY A 170 -11.83 2.01 -33.16
C GLY A 170 -13.18 1.36 -33.45
N SER A 171 -14.11 1.41 -32.50
CA SER A 171 -15.48 0.90 -32.69
C SER A 171 -16.23 1.65 -33.79
N PHE A 172 -15.98 2.95 -33.95
CA PHE A 172 -16.56 3.73 -35.03
C PHE A 172 -16.08 3.23 -36.40
N TYR A 173 -14.77 3.02 -36.58
CA TYR A 173 -14.25 2.49 -37.84
C TYR A 173 -14.78 1.08 -38.16
N GLU A 174 -14.89 0.22 -37.14
CA GLU A 174 -15.42 -1.14 -37.27
C GLU A 174 -16.91 -1.16 -37.69
N GLN A 175 -17.71 -0.23 -37.17
CA GLN A 175 -19.13 -0.09 -37.54
C GLN A 175 -19.35 0.22 -39.04
N PHE A 176 -18.37 0.85 -39.69
CA PHE A 176 -18.43 1.21 -41.11
C PHE A 176 -17.57 0.31 -42.02
N GLY A 177 -17.06 -0.82 -41.51
CA GLY A 177 -16.26 -1.76 -42.29
C GLY A 177 -14.89 -1.23 -42.72
N LEU A 178 -14.37 -0.19 -42.05
CA LEU A 178 -13.07 0.39 -42.35
C LEU A 178 -11.96 -0.32 -41.56
N PRO A 179 -10.82 -0.65 -42.18
CA PRO A 179 -9.73 -1.32 -41.48
C PRO A 179 -9.19 -0.43 -40.36
N THR A 180 -9.15 -0.96 -39.14
CA THR A 180 -8.57 -0.26 -37.99
C THR A 180 -7.09 -0.03 -38.23
N TYR A 181 -6.63 1.22 -38.19
CA TYR A 181 -5.22 1.55 -38.30
C TYR A 181 -4.45 0.97 -37.10
N SER A 182 -3.79 -0.18 -37.30
CA SER A 182 -2.74 -0.66 -36.40
C SER A 182 -1.44 0.04 -36.75
N LYS A 183 -0.84 0.70 -35.76
CA LYS A 183 0.53 1.19 -35.80
C LYS A 183 1.30 0.47 -34.72
#